data_AF-A0A0J8GRM6-F1
#
_entry.id   AF-A0A0J8GRM6-F1
#
_cell.length_a   1.000
_cell.length_b   1.000
_cell.length_c   1.000
_cell.angle_alpha   90.00
_cell.angle_beta   90.00
_cell.angle_gamma   90.00
#
_symmetry.space_group_name_H-M   'P 1'
#
loop_
_entity.id
_entity.type
_entity.pdbx_description
1 polymer ?
#
loop_
_entity_poly.entity_id
_entity_poly.type
_entity_poly.pdbx_seq_one_letter_code
_entity_poly.pdbx_strand_id
1 'polypeptide(L)'
;MVTESQSYIELISFFTENLDMFEQPSGEETNLTVRDLIEEHIAEKIMAFFGQHASLDQDTRLDVVRETDAIVTDLEEFLSRRLEQKATSEQEAFIIEFSGLIKNLFDSAFIK
;
A
#
# COMPACT_ATOMS: atom_id res chain seq x y z
N MET A 1 4.08 3.61 -16.30
CA MET A 1 3.58 4.20 -15.03
C MET A 1 4.20 3.42 -13.86
N VAL A 2 4.00 3.78 -12.59
CA VAL A 2 4.72 3.08 -11.49
C VAL A 2 4.28 1.62 -11.38
N THR A 3 3.00 1.33 -11.64
CA THR A 3 2.41 -0.01 -11.69
C THR A 3 2.93 -0.89 -12.84
N GLU A 4 3.66 -0.32 -13.81
CA GLU A 4 4.29 -1.05 -14.91
C GLU A 4 5.80 -1.25 -14.68
N SER A 5 6.32 -0.73 -13.55
CA SER A 5 7.76 -0.75 -13.28
C SER A 5 8.22 -2.09 -12.70
N GLN A 6 9.49 -2.42 -12.91
CA GLN A 6 10.11 -3.60 -12.30
C GLN A 6 10.06 -3.52 -10.76
N SER A 7 10.24 -2.33 -10.19
CA SER A 7 10.17 -2.11 -8.74
C SER A 7 8.77 -2.37 -8.18
N TYR A 8 7.71 -2.14 -8.95
CA TYR A 8 6.36 -2.53 -8.55
C TYR A 8 6.16 -4.04 -8.55
N ILE A 9 6.67 -4.75 -9.56
CA ILE A 9 6.64 -6.22 -9.61
C ILE A 9 7.35 -6.82 -8.38
N GLU A 10 8.49 -6.26 -8.01
CA GLU A 10 9.23 -6.66 -6.80
C GLU A 10 8.44 -6.38 -5.53
N LEU A 11 7.77 -5.23 -5.46
CA LEU A 11 6.92 -4.87 -4.32
C LEU A 11 5.73 -5.82 -4.15
N ILE A 12 5.04 -6.16 -5.24
CA ILE A 12 3.95 -7.15 -5.21
C ILE A 12 4.49 -8.54 -4.86
N SER A 13 5.66 -8.91 -5.36
CA SER A 13 6.31 -10.18 -4.99
C SER A 13 6.55 -10.26 -3.48
N PHE A 14 7.13 -9.21 -2.89
CA PHE A 14 7.30 -9.09 -1.44
C PHE A 14 5.97 -9.19 -0.68
N PHE A 15 4.90 -8.57 -1.18
CA PHE A 15 3.56 -8.72 -0.58
C PHE A 15 3.09 -10.18 -0.60
N THR A 16 3.16 -10.84 -1.75
CA THR A 16 2.68 -12.21 -1.93
C THR A 16 3.49 -13.23 -1.14
N GLU A 17 4.79 -13.01 -0.95
CA GLU A 17 5.66 -13.85 -0.10
C GLU A 17 5.24 -13.84 1.37
N ASN A 18 4.54 -12.78 1.80
CA ASN A 18 4.05 -12.63 3.17
C ASN A 18 2.54 -12.90 3.30
N LEU A 19 1.85 -13.36 2.25
CA LEU A 19 0.40 -13.53 2.24
C LEU A 19 -0.09 -14.53 3.30
N ASP A 20 0.73 -15.53 3.65
CA ASP A 20 0.44 -16.56 4.65
C ASP A 20 0.05 -15.95 6.01
N MET A 21 0.59 -14.77 6.37
CA MET A 21 0.24 -14.08 7.63
C MET A 21 -1.22 -13.60 7.66
N PHE A 22 -1.84 -13.41 6.49
CA PHE A 22 -3.24 -13.05 6.34
C PHE A 22 -4.15 -14.29 6.24
N GLU A 23 -3.62 -15.43 5.83
CA GLU A 23 -4.37 -16.68 5.76
C GLU A 23 -4.56 -17.33 7.14
N GLN A 24 -3.51 -17.27 7.96
CA GLN A 24 -3.43 -17.86 9.30
C GLN A 24 -3.12 -16.77 10.34
N PRO A 25 -4.06 -15.83 10.58
CA PRO A 25 -3.84 -14.73 11.50
C PRO A 25 -3.47 -15.25 12.89
N SER A 26 -2.43 -14.66 13.48
CA SER A 26 -1.95 -14.98 14.82
C SER A 26 -1.76 -13.70 15.64
N GLY A 27 -2.01 -13.79 16.95
CA GLY A 27 -1.82 -12.66 17.87
C GLY A 27 -3.10 -11.91 18.26
N GLU A 28 -2.91 -10.71 18.80
CA GLU A 28 -3.99 -9.83 19.27
C GLU A 28 -4.63 -9.10 18.09
N GLU A 29 -5.96 -9.12 18.04
CA GLU A 29 -6.74 -8.38 17.04
C GLU A 29 -6.75 -6.88 17.38
N THR A 30 -6.59 -6.06 16.35
CA THR A 30 -6.81 -4.62 16.40
C THR A 30 -8.30 -4.29 16.31
N ASN A 31 -8.64 -3.01 16.47
CA ASN A 31 -10.01 -2.54 16.27
C ASN A 31 -10.36 -2.27 14.79
N LEU A 32 -9.40 -2.38 13.88
CA LEU A 32 -9.55 -2.06 12.46
C LEU A 32 -9.54 -3.34 11.63
N THR A 33 -10.20 -3.28 10.47
CA THR A 33 -10.10 -4.36 9.49
C THR A 33 -8.80 -4.25 8.70
N VAL A 34 -8.41 -5.33 8.03
CA VAL A 34 -7.26 -5.31 7.10
C VAL A 34 -7.46 -4.25 6.02
N ARG A 35 -8.69 -4.11 5.51
CA ARG A 35 -9.08 -3.05 4.56
C ARG A 35 -8.83 -1.66 5.14
N ASP A 36 -9.36 -1.39 6.33
CA ASP A 36 -9.25 -0.06 6.95
C ASP A 36 -7.78 0.36 7.07
N LEU A 37 -6.90 -0.55 7.51
CA LEU A 37 -5.47 -0.29 7.67
C LEU A 37 -4.76 -0.03 6.33
N ILE A 38 -5.09 -0.79 5.29
CA ILE A 38 -4.52 -0.60 3.95
C ILE A 38 -4.90 0.77 3.40
N GLU A 39 -6.21 1.10 3.42
CA GLU A 39 -6.71 2.37 2.91
C GLU A 39 -6.13 3.56 3.69
N GLU A 40 -6.13 3.48 5.03
CA GLU A 40 -5.63 4.54 5.91
C GLU A 40 -4.13 4.79 5.69
N HIS A 41 -3.30 3.75 5.81
CA HIS A 41 -1.86 3.95 5.73
C HIS A 41 -1.38 4.28 4.32
N ILE A 42 -1.97 3.71 3.27
CA ILE A 42 -1.60 4.09 1.91
C ILE A 42 -1.99 5.56 1.67
N ALA A 43 -3.19 5.98 2.05
CA ALA A 43 -3.62 7.38 1.90
C ALA A 43 -2.69 8.35 2.65
N GLU A 44 -2.30 8.03 3.90
CA GLU A 44 -1.33 8.82 4.66
C GLU A 44 0.01 8.97 3.92
N LYS A 45 0.51 7.89 3.31
CA LYS A 45 1.79 7.90 2.60
C LYS A 45 1.73 8.68 1.31
N ILE A 46 0.63 8.62 0.57
CA ILE A 46 0.44 9.44 -0.64
C ILE A 46 0.31 10.92 -0.28
N MET A 47 -0.41 11.25 0.79
CA MET A 47 -0.48 12.63 1.30
C MET A 47 0.90 13.15 1.72
N ALA A 48 1.70 12.32 2.40
CA ALA A 48 3.07 12.66 2.75
C ALA A 48 3.96 12.86 1.52
N PHE A 49 3.81 12.01 0.49
CA PHE A 49 4.48 12.18 -0.80
C PHE A 49 4.12 13.52 -1.45
N PHE A 50 2.84 13.87 -1.55
CA PHE A 50 2.42 15.16 -2.10
C PHE A 50 2.89 16.37 -1.29
N GLY A 51 3.06 16.22 0.02
CA GLY A 51 3.66 17.24 0.88
C GLY A 51 5.15 17.45 0.58
N GLN A 52 5.89 16.37 0.32
CA GLN A 52 7.31 16.43 -0.03
C GLN A 52 7.53 16.94 -1.46
N HIS A 53 6.63 16.60 -2.39
CA HIS A 53 6.67 17.00 -3.79
C HIS A 53 5.62 18.07 -4.09
N ALA A 54 5.61 19.15 -3.30
CA ALA A 54 4.60 20.21 -3.38
C ALA A 54 4.51 20.88 -4.76
N SER A 55 5.60 20.86 -5.54
CA SER A 55 5.69 21.44 -6.88
C SER A 55 5.09 20.60 -8.00
N LEU A 56 4.60 19.38 -7.73
CA LEU A 56 3.91 18.57 -8.74
C LEU A 56 2.64 19.30 -9.20
N ASP A 57 2.47 19.36 -10.52
CA ASP A 57 1.25 19.87 -11.13
C ASP A 57 0.04 18.96 -10.86
N GLN A 58 -1.14 19.50 -11.15
CA GLN A 58 -2.40 18.82 -10.88
C GLN A 58 -2.55 17.52 -11.69
N ASP A 59 -2.11 17.50 -12.94
CA ASP A 59 -2.25 16.33 -13.81
C ASP A 59 -1.40 15.17 -13.27
N THR A 60 -0.15 15.46 -12.88
CA THR A 60 0.75 14.49 -12.27
C THR A 60 0.21 13.96 -10.94
N ARG A 61 -0.40 14.83 -10.11
CA ARG A 61 -1.05 14.40 -8.86
C ARG A 61 -2.23 13.47 -9.12
N LEU A 62 -3.04 13.74 -10.14
CA LEU A 62 -4.14 12.86 -10.53
C LEU A 62 -3.63 11.51 -11.02
N ASP A 63 -2.54 11.48 -11.78
CA ASP A 63 -1.92 10.22 -12.20
C ASP A 63 -1.42 9.41 -11.00
N VAL A 64 -0.78 10.05 -10.01
CA VAL A 64 -0.36 9.36 -8.76
C VAL A 64 -1.56 8.78 -8.00
N VAL A 65 -2.68 9.50 -7.92
CA VAL A 65 -3.91 8.97 -7.30
C VAL A 65 -4.42 7.75 -8.05
N ARG A 66 -4.48 7.80 -9.38
CA ARG A 66 -4.93 6.67 -10.20
C ARG A 66 -4.04 5.44 -10.07
N GLU A 67 -2.73 5.65 -10.00
CA GLU A 67 -1.78 4.57 -9.75
C GLU A 67 -1.95 3.99 -8.35
N THR A 68 -2.20 4.84 -7.35
CA THR A 68 -2.48 4.39 -5.98
C THR A 68 -3.75 3.53 -5.93
N ASP A 69 -4.82 3.96 -6.59
CA ASP A 69 -6.08 3.21 -6.65
C ASP A 69 -5.89 1.83 -7.30
N ALA A 70 -5.06 1.75 -8.35
CA ALA A 70 -4.70 0.48 -8.99
C ALA A 70 -3.93 -0.44 -8.03
N ILE A 71 -2.96 0.10 -7.29
CA ILE A 71 -2.21 -0.66 -6.26
C ILE A 71 -3.17 -1.20 -5.20
N VAL A 72 -4.07 -0.36 -4.66
CA VAL A 72 -5.05 -0.80 -3.66
C VAL A 72 -5.94 -1.91 -4.22
N THR A 73 -6.42 -1.76 -5.46
CA THR A 73 -7.23 -2.78 -6.14
C THR A 73 -6.50 -4.12 -6.24
N ASP A 74 -5.22 -4.11 -6.62
CA ASP A 74 -4.41 -5.34 -6.69
C ASP A 74 -4.29 -6.03 -5.32
N LEU A 75 -4.04 -5.26 -4.25
CA LEU A 75 -4.00 -5.79 -2.87
C LEU A 75 -5.33 -6.39 -2.45
N GLU A 76 -6.44 -5.73 -2.81
CA GLU A 76 -7.77 -6.23 -2.53
C GLU A 76 -8.05 -7.56 -3.23
N GLU A 77 -7.58 -7.73 -4.47
CA GLU A 77 -7.71 -8.99 -5.20
C GLU A 77 -6.92 -10.12 -4.51
N PHE A 78 -5.70 -9.86 -4.06
CA PHE A 78 -4.88 -10.85 -3.37
C PHE A 78 -5.46 -11.26 -2.02
N LEU A 79 -6.01 -10.31 -1.25
CA LEU A 79 -6.55 -10.57 0.08
C LEU A 79 -8.00 -11.09 0.05
N SER A 80 -8.77 -10.74 -0.98
CA SER A 80 -10.15 -11.19 -1.16
C SER A 80 -10.98 -11.01 0.13
N ARG A 81 -11.68 -12.05 0.60
CA ARG A 81 -12.49 -12.04 1.83
C ARG A 81 -11.73 -11.71 3.12
N ARG A 82 -10.39 -11.71 3.11
CA ARG A 82 -9.55 -11.41 4.29
C ARG A 82 -9.58 -9.93 4.67
N LEU A 83 -9.88 -9.07 3.71
CA LEU A 83 -10.01 -7.62 3.89
C LEU A 83 -10.97 -7.24 5.03
N GLU A 84 -12.06 -8.00 5.18
CA GLU A 84 -13.13 -7.73 6.12
C GLU A 84 -12.86 -8.27 7.54
N GLN A 85 -11.74 -8.98 7.74
CA GLN A 85 -11.35 -9.52 9.03
C GLN A 85 -10.66 -8.45 9.87
N LYS A 86 -10.80 -8.53 11.20
CA LYS A 86 -9.98 -7.71 12.10
C LYS A 86 -8.52 -8.05 11.89
N ALA A 87 -7.72 -7.03 11.66
CA ALA A 87 -6.29 -7.21 11.48
C ALA A 87 -5.65 -7.57 12.82
N THR A 88 -4.56 -8.32 12.80
CA THR A 88 -3.72 -8.51 13.99
C THR A 88 -2.65 -7.42 14.07
N SER A 89 -2.05 -7.19 15.24
CA SER A 89 -0.95 -6.23 15.38
C SER A 89 0.25 -6.54 14.45
N GLU A 90 0.47 -7.81 14.13
CA GLU A 90 1.51 -8.23 13.19
C GLU A 90 1.18 -7.81 11.75
N GLN A 91 -0.09 -7.99 11.34
CA GLN A 91 -0.58 -7.55 10.03
C GLN A 91 -0.56 -6.02 9.91
N GLU A 92 -0.94 -5.30 10.96
CA GLU A 92 -0.85 -3.84 11.00
C GLU A 92 0.59 -3.36 10.80
N ALA A 93 1.56 -3.94 11.53
CA ALA A 93 2.96 -3.60 11.38
C ALA A 93 3.47 -3.83 9.94
N PHE A 94 3.07 -4.96 9.33
CA PHE A 94 3.39 -5.25 7.95
C PHE A 94 2.76 -4.24 6.97
N ILE A 95 1.48 -3.89 7.14
CA ILE A 95 0.79 -2.92 6.28
C ILE A 95 1.44 -1.53 6.38
N ILE A 96 1.87 -1.11 7.57
CA ILE A 96 2.59 0.15 7.79
C ILE A 96 3.92 0.16 7.01
N GLU A 97 4.69 -0.94 7.11
CA GLU A 97 5.94 -1.10 6.38
C GLU A 97 5.71 -1.08 4.87
N PHE A 98 4.77 -1.90 4.39
CA PHE A 98 4.42 -2.02 2.99
C PHE A 98 3.95 -0.69 2.38
N SER A 99 3.12 0.07 3.10
CA SER A 99 2.70 1.42 2.69
C SER A 99 3.90 2.37 2.57
N GLY A 100 4.89 2.23 3.44
CA GLY A 100 6.17 2.94 3.34
C GLY A 100 6.93 2.60 2.06
N LEU A 101 6.93 1.33 1.64
CA LEU A 101 7.56 0.90 0.39
C LEU A 101 6.82 1.45 -0.84
N ILE A 102 5.48 1.52 -0.82
CA ILE A 102 4.68 2.19 -1.87
C ILE A 102 5.11 3.65 -2.01
N LYS A 103 5.27 4.37 -0.88
CA LYS A 103 5.77 5.74 -0.92
C LYS A 103 7.14 5.83 -1.58
N ASN A 104 8.06 4.92 -1.22
CA ASN A 104 9.41 4.89 -1.78
C ASN A 104 9.40 4.58 -3.28
N LEU A 105 8.46 3.77 -3.77
CA LEU A 105 8.25 3.52 -5.18
C LEU A 105 7.91 4.82 -5.93
N PHE A 106 6.96 5.60 -5.41
CA PHE A 106 6.63 6.91 -5.97
C PHE A 106 7.81 7.87 -5.86
N ASP A 107 8.43 8.02 -4.68
CA ASP A 107 9.58 8.90 -4.51
C ASP A 107 10.64 8.62 -5.57
N SER A 108 11.02 7.36 -5.74
CA SER A 108 12.05 6.93 -6.70
C SER A 108 11.71 7.26 -8.16
N ALA A 109 10.42 7.24 -8.53
CA ALA A 109 9.97 7.65 -9.86
C ALA A 109 10.12 9.16 -10.11
N PHE A 110 10.19 9.97 -9.05
CA PHE A 110 10.32 11.43 -9.11
C PHE A 110 11.67 11.94 -8.58
N ILE A 111 12.60 11.06 -8.17
CA ILE A 111 13.99 11.41 -7.89
C ILE A 111 14.65 11.86 -9.21
N LYS A 112 15.18 13.09 -9.21
CA LYS A 112 16.03 13.62 -10.29
C LYS A 112 17.49 13.27 -10.08
#